data_AF-A0A2P4XH31-F1
#
_entry.id   AF-A0A2P4XH31-F1
#
_cell.length_a   1.000
_cell.length_b   1.000
_cell.length_c   1.000
_cell.angle_alpha   90.00
_cell.angle_beta   90.00
_cell.angle_gamma   90.00
#
_symmetry.space_group_name_H-M   'P 1'
#
loop_
_entity.id
_entity.type
_entity.pdbx_description
1 polymer ?
#
loop_
_entity_poly.entity_id
_entity_poly.type
_entity_poly.pdbx_seq_one_letter_code
_entity_poly.pdbx_strand_id
1 'polypeptide(L)'
;MKDSRRDFFCRHFYTVQTKAWMDSRVWKFYLRTLLKQHITRSSLLLVDNLECHVSGESEAIMSEELKAVLQPLPKNATSVCQPLDVGVMGPLKAKLKSLWLFENSTATTAQE
;
A
#
# COMPACT_ATOMS: atom_id res chain seq x y z
N MET A 1 0.22 6.80 -23.69
CA MET A 1 -1.04 7.48 -24.08
C MET A 1 -2.21 6.80 -23.37
N LYS A 2 -3.14 7.62 -22.84
CA LYS A 2 -4.38 7.33 -22.08
C LYS A 2 -4.26 7.14 -20.55
N ASP A 3 -4.01 8.27 -19.87
CA ASP A 3 -4.55 8.56 -18.53
C ASP A 3 -6.08 8.39 -18.60
N SER A 4 -6.60 7.32 -18.00
CA SER A 4 -8.04 7.08 -17.88
C SER A 4 -8.37 6.97 -16.40
N ARG A 5 -8.32 8.12 -15.71
CA ARG A 5 -9.00 8.34 -14.43
C ARG A 5 -10.49 8.07 -14.64
N ARG A 6 -10.95 6.92 -14.17
CA ARG A 6 -12.36 6.58 -14.13
C ARG A 6 -12.85 6.82 -12.70
N ASP A 7 -13.47 7.98 -12.50
CA ASP A 7 -14.32 8.19 -11.33
C ASP A 7 -15.57 7.34 -11.52
N PHE A 8 -15.49 6.09 -11.06
CA PHE A 8 -16.69 5.34 -10.73
C PHE A 8 -17.21 5.88 -9.40
N PHE A 9 -18.49 6.25 -9.37
CA PHE A 9 -19.19 6.66 -8.17
C PHE A 9 -18.74 5.83 -6.95
N CYS A 10 -18.25 6.52 -5.91
CA CYS A 10 -17.87 6.03 -4.56
C CYS A 10 -16.35 5.85 -4.29
N ARG A 11 -15.76 6.87 -3.64
CA ARG A 11 -14.69 6.84 -2.61
C ARG A 11 -13.38 6.06 -2.84
N HIS A 12 -13.18 5.39 -3.98
CA HIS A 12 -12.01 4.57 -4.22
C HIS A 12 -11.25 5.05 -5.46
N PHE A 13 -9.95 5.30 -5.28
CA PHE A 13 -9.06 5.70 -6.36
C PHE A 13 -8.19 4.52 -6.77
N TYR A 14 -8.25 4.17 -8.05
CA TYR A 14 -7.44 3.13 -8.64
C TYR A 14 -6.44 3.73 -9.63
N THR A 15 -5.19 3.31 -9.53
CA THR A 15 -4.14 3.67 -10.48
C THR A 15 -3.60 2.43 -11.14
N VAL A 16 -3.56 2.41 -12.47
CA VAL A 16 -3.02 1.29 -13.25
C VAL A 16 -1.70 1.71 -13.87
N GLN A 17 -0.72 0.82 -13.80
CA GLN A 17 0.63 1.06 -14.32
C GLN A 17 1.27 -0.26 -14.71
N THR A 18 2.21 -0.21 -15.65
CA THR A 18 2.84 -1.40 -16.24
C THR A 18 3.64 -2.22 -15.23
N LYS A 19 4.35 -1.56 -14.30
CA LYS A 19 5.17 -2.25 -13.29
C LYS A 19 4.38 -2.65 -12.04
N ALA A 20 3.22 -2.03 -11.78
CA ALA A 20 2.42 -2.21 -10.55
C ALA A 20 3.07 -1.78 -9.20
N TRP A 21 4.05 -0.88 -9.19
CA TRP A 21 4.70 -0.32 -7.98
C TRP A 21 4.38 1.16 -7.79
N MET A 22 4.13 1.62 -6.57
CA MET A 22 3.84 3.02 -6.32
C MET A 22 4.97 3.94 -6.84
N ASP A 23 4.67 4.80 -7.80
CA ASP A 23 5.60 5.82 -8.28
C ASP A 23 5.43 7.12 -7.49
N SER A 24 6.34 8.08 -7.67
CA SER A 24 6.30 9.37 -6.97
C SER A 24 5.01 10.15 -7.25
N ARG A 25 4.38 9.96 -8.42
CA ARG A 25 3.14 10.65 -8.76
C ARG A 25 1.97 10.08 -7.96
N VAL A 26 1.83 8.76 -7.89
CA VAL A 26 0.78 8.08 -7.12
C VAL A 26 0.99 8.29 -5.62
N TRP A 27 2.24 8.26 -5.15
CA TRP A 27 2.58 8.55 -3.76
C TRP A 27 2.15 9.96 -3.33
N LYS A 28 2.48 10.98 -4.12
CA LYS A 28 2.04 12.36 -3.83
C LYS A 28 0.54 12.52 -3.80
N PHE A 29 -0.16 11.86 -4.73
CA PHE A 29 -1.62 11.83 -4.71
C PHE A 29 -2.15 11.20 -3.44
N TYR A 30 -1.59 10.06 -3.03
CA TYR A 30 -1.97 9.38 -1.79
C TYR A 30 -1.77 10.30 -0.57
N LEU A 31 -0.61 10.93 -0.42
CA LEU A 31 -0.33 11.81 0.71
C LEU A 31 -1.31 13.00 0.79
N ARG A 32 -1.48 13.73 -0.31
CA ARG A 32 -2.25 14.99 -0.32
C ARG A 32 -3.76 14.78 -0.34
N THR A 33 -4.23 13.73 -1.01
CA THR A 33 -5.66 13.53 -1.25
C THR A 33 -6.28 12.53 -0.28
N LEU A 34 -5.54 11.48 0.10
CA LEU A 34 -6.07 10.39 0.91
C LEU A 34 -5.59 10.49 2.36
N LEU A 35 -4.28 10.41 2.57
CA LEU A 35 -3.71 10.36 3.92
C LEU A 35 -4.02 11.63 4.72
N LYS A 36 -3.94 12.81 4.09
CA LYS A 36 -4.22 14.09 4.74
C LYS A 36 -5.61 14.14 5.39
N GLN A 37 -6.61 13.46 4.83
CA GLN A 37 -7.96 13.42 5.39
C GLN A 37 -8.04 12.65 6.72
N HIS A 38 -7.04 11.81 7.00
CA HIS A 38 -6.99 10.96 8.19
C HIS A 38 -6.03 11.48 9.28
N ILE A 39 -5.17 12.47 8.96
CA ILE A 39 -4.27 13.10 9.93
C ILE A 39 -5.03 14.21 10.66
N THR A 40 -5.47 13.90 11.89
CA THR A 40 -6.20 14.85 12.76
C THR A 40 -5.33 15.42 13.88
N ARG A 41 -4.14 14.87 14.07
CA ARG A 41 -3.20 15.20 15.16
C ARG A 41 -1.77 14.89 14.72
N SER A 42 -0.80 15.31 15.53
CA SER A 42 0.59 14.90 15.32
C SER A 42 0.69 13.38 15.19
N SER A 43 1.23 12.92 14.06
CA SER A 43 1.20 11.53 13.64
C SER A 43 2.54 11.12 13.05
N LEU A 44 2.83 9.81 13.11
CA LEU A 44 4.01 9.18 12.52
C LEU A 44 3.55 8.27 11.38
N LEU A 45 4.04 8.50 10.17
CA LEU A 45 3.85 7.62 9.03
C LEU A 45 5.05 6.69 8.89
N LEU A 46 4.85 5.42 9.22
CA LEU A 46 5.85 4.36 8.99
C LEU A 46 5.76 3.89 7.54
N VAL A 47 6.89 3.91 6.83
CA VAL A 47 7.00 3.49 5.42
C VAL A 47 8.13 2.49 5.23
N ASP A 48 8.01 1.65 4.21
CA ASP A 48 9.14 0.88 3.71
C ASP A 48 10.14 1.77 2.97
N ASN A 49 11.26 1.20 2.53
CA ASN A 49 12.37 1.95 1.93
C ASN A 49 12.20 2.15 0.41
N LEU A 50 10.97 2.14 -0.11
CA LEU A 50 10.75 2.43 -1.53
C LEU A 50 11.19 3.87 -1.82
N GLU A 51 11.92 4.07 -2.93
CA GLU A 51 12.59 5.35 -3.23
C GLU A 51 11.64 6.55 -3.21
N CYS A 52 10.43 6.39 -3.74
CA CYS A 52 9.42 7.47 -3.73
C CYS A 52 8.94 7.81 -2.32
N HIS A 53 8.87 6.83 -1.41
CA HIS A 53 8.42 7.03 -0.03
C HIS A 53 9.43 7.82 0.77
N VAL A 54 10.73 7.53 0.64
CA VAL A 54 11.83 8.13 1.42
C VAL A 54 12.51 9.32 0.72
N SER A 55 11.90 9.85 -0.33
CA SER A 55 12.43 11.01 -1.04
C SER A 55 12.33 12.29 -0.21
N GLY A 56 13.23 13.25 -0.45
CA GLY A 56 13.13 14.57 0.21
C GLY A 56 11.84 15.32 -0.11
N GLU A 57 11.23 15.07 -1.28
CA GLU A 57 9.90 15.62 -1.60
C GLU A 57 8.81 15.03 -0.68
N SER A 58 8.88 13.74 -0.37
CA SER A 58 7.97 13.10 0.58
C SER A 58 8.13 13.66 1.99
N GLU A 59 9.37 13.86 2.45
CA GLU A 59 9.66 14.49 3.75
C GLU A 59 9.11 15.92 3.83
N ALA A 60 9.27 16.71 2.77
CA ALA A 60 8.73 18.07 2.68
C ALA A 60 7.19 18.07 2.75
N ILE A 61 6.51 17.22 1.97
CA ILE A 61 5.05 17.11 2.02
C ILE A 61 4.57 16.71 3.42
N MET A 62 5.22 15.73 4.04
CA MET A 62 4.84 15.22 5.36
C MET A 62 4.98 16.28 6.46
N SER A 63 6.13 16.98 6.48
CA SER A 63 6.43 17.99 7.49
C SER A 63 5.73 19.33 7.26
N GLU A 64 5.72 19.83 6.03
CA GLU A 64 5.23 21.17 5.71
C GLU A 64 3.71 21.21 5.50
N GLU A 65 3.14 20.19 4.85
CA GLU A 65 1.71 20.18 4.50
C GLU A 65 0.85 19.35 5.46
N LEU A 66 1.35 18.17 5.86
CA LEU A 66 0.59 17.22 6.67
C LEU A 66 0.86 17.37 8.18
N LYS A 67 1.91 18.10 8.58
CA LYS A 67 2.33 18.28 9.98
C LYS A 67 2.53 16.93 10.70
N ALA A 68 3.07 15.96 9.97
CA ALA A 68 3.34 14.60 10.43
C ALA A 68 4.79 14.23 10.14
N VAL A 69 5.29 13.23 10.86
CA VAL A 69 6.67 12.74 10.71
C VAL A 69 6.65 11.55 9.77
N LEU A 70 7.53 11.56 8.77
CA LEU A 70 7.81 10.40 7.94
C LEU A 70 8.94 9.59 8.58
N GLN A 71 8.74 8.29 8.77
CA GLN A 71 9.75 7.43 9.38
C GLN A 71 9.93 6.14 8.56
N PRO A 72 11.06 5.98 7.86
CA PRO A 72 11.37 4.72 7.20
C PRO A 72 11.69 3.63 8.23
N LEU A 73 11.29 2.41 7.90
CA LEU A 73 11.71 1.20 8.61
C LEU A 73 13.21 0.94 8.41
N PRO A 74 13.85 0.16 9.30
CA PRO A 74 15.19 -0.35 9.05
C PRO A 74 15.28 -1.06 7.69
N LYS A 75 16.39 -0.86 6.97
CA LYS A 75 16.60 -1.46 5.66
C LYS A 75 16.48 -2.99 5.76
N ASN A 76 15.86 -3.60 4.75
CA ASN A 76 15.63 -5.05 4.64
C ASN A 76 14.79 -5.66 5.78
N ALA A 77 14.07 -4.85 6.56
CA ALA A 77 13.25 -5.33 7.67
C ALA A 77 11.74 -5.28 7.40
N THR A 78 11.31 -5.01 6.16
CA THR A 78 9.88 -4.85 5.82
C THR A 78 9.05 -6.05 6.24
N SER A 79 9.52 -7.27 5.93
CA SER A 79 8.82 -8.53 6.24
C SER A 79 8.69 -8.83 7.75
N VAL A 80 9.41 -8.10 8.61
CA VAL A 80 9.43 -8.31 10.07
C VAL A 80 8.85 -7.11 10.81
N CYS A 81 9.09 -5.91 10.31
CA CYS A 81 8.80 -4.67 11.00
C CYS A 81 7.60 -3.92 10.42
N GLN A 82 7.17 -4.18 9.18
CA GLN A 82 6.04 -3.46 8.60
C GLN A 82 4.72 -4.06 9.11
N PRO A 83 3.90 -3.30 9.87
CA PRO A 83 2.69 -3.85 10.46
C PRO A 83 1.67 -4.33 9.43
N LEU A 84 1.59 -3.65 8.27
CA LEU A 84 0.70 -4.07 7.18
C LEU A 84 1.10 -5.44 6.62
N ASP A 85 2.40 -5.67 6.42
CA ASP A 85 2.88 -6.95 5.88
C ASP A 85 2.73 -8.08 6.89
N VAL A 86 3.16 -7.88 8.14
CA VAL A 86 3.16 -8.92 9.18
C VAL A 86 1.75 -9.17 9.71
N GLY A 87 1.01 -8.11 10.02
CA GLY A 87 -0.26 -8.19 10.72
C GLY A 87 -1.47 -8.41 9.81
N VAL A 88 -1.41 -7.97 8.56
CA VAL A 88 -2.56 -8.02 7.63
C VAL A 88 -2.27 -8.93 6.44
N MET A 89 -1.23 -8.61 5.66
CA MET A 89 -0.97 -9.31 4.40
C MET A 89 -0.52 -10.76 4.62
N GLY A 90 0.28 -11.04 5.66
CA GLY A 90 0.71 -12.39 6.01
C GLY A 90 -0.47 -13.33 6.27
N PRO A 91 -1.34 -13.02 7.25
CA PRO A 91 -2.55 -13.80 7.52
C PRO A 91 -3.49 -13.89 6.31
N LEU A 92 -3.68 -12.80 5.57
CA LEU A 92 -4.51 -12.79 4.36
C LEU A 92 -3.98 -13.77 3.31
N LYS A 93 -2.68 -13.72 2.99
CA LYS A 93 -2.03 -14.62 2.04
C LYS A 93 -2.12 -16.08 2.50
N ALA A 94 -1.94 -16.35 3.80
CA ALA A 94 -2.08 -17.69 4.35
C ALA A 94 -3.51 -18.24 4.18
N LYS A 95 -4.53 -17.40 4.43
CA LYS A 95 -5.93 -17.79 4.24
C LYS A 95 -6.26 -18.05 2.77
N LEU A 96 -5.83 -17.15 1.87
CA LEU A 96 -6.02 -17.33 0.42
C LEU A 96 -5.36 -18.62 -0.07
N LYS A 97 -4.14 -18.93 0.40
CA LYS A 97 -3.46 -20.19 0.08
C LYS A 97 -4.24 -21.41 0.58
N SER A 98 -4.76 -21.35 1.81
CA SER A 98 -5.58 -22.45 2.37
C SER A 98 -6.86 -22.69 1.55
N LEU A 99 -7.55 -21.63 1.14
CA LEU A 99 -8.76 -21.73 0.32
C LEU A 99 -8.44 -22.30 -1.07
N TRP A 100 -7.36 -21.83 -1.69
CA TRP A 100 -6.92 -22.33 -3.00
C TRP A 100 -6.55 -23.82 -2.97
N LEU A 101 -5.85 -24.28 -1.93
CA LEU A 101 -5.52 -25.70 -1.76
C LEU A 101 -6.77 -26.56 -1.54
N PHE A 102 -7.75 -26.05 -0.80
CA PHE A 102 -9.03 -26.73 -0.59
C PHE A 102 -9.79 -26.90 -1.91
N GLU A 103 -9.93 -25.83 -2.69
CA GLU A 103 -10.61 -25.84 -3.99
C GLU A 103 -9.95 -26.84 -4.95
N ASN A 104 -8.62 -26.81 -5.08
CA ASN A 104 -7.88 -27.75 -5.92
C ASN A 104 -8.07 -29.21 -5.49
N SER A 105 -8.07 -29.48 -4.18
CA SER A 105 -8.27 -30.83 -3.65
C SER A 105 -9.66 -31.35 -4.01
N THR A 106 -10.70 -30.52 -3.85
CA THR A 106 -12.08 -30.89 -4.22
C THR A 106 -12.26 -31.10 -5.73
N ALA A 107 -11.58 -30.32 -6.57
CA ALA A 107 -11.63 -30.48 -8.01
C ALA A 107 -11.00 -31.80 -8.47
N THR A 108 -9.93 -32.25 -7.81
CA THR A 108 -9.31 -33.55 -8.10
C THR A 108 -10.18 -34.73 -7.65
N THR A 109 -10.80 -34.66 -6.46
CA THR A 109 -11.68 -35.75 -5.97
C THR A 109 -12.98 -35.89 -6.77
N ALA A 110 -13.45 -34.83 -7.44
CA ALA A 110 -14.64 -34.88 -8.30
C ALA A 110 -14.37 -35.44 -9.71
N GLN A 111 -13.10 -35.68 -10.07
CA GLN A 111 -12.69 -36.26 -11.36
C GLN A 111 -12.30 -37.75 -11.26
N GLU A 112 -12.38 -38.36 -10.07
CA GLU A 112 -12.26 -39.80 -9.82
C GLU A 112 -13.65 -40.45 -9.69
#